data_AF-A0AAW6PRF1-F1
#
_entry.id   AF-A0AAW6PRF1-F1
#
_cell.length_a   1.000
_cell.length_b   1.000
_cell.length_c   1.000
_cell.angle_alpha   90.00
_cell.angle_beta   90.00
_cell.angle_gamma   90.00
#
_symmetry.space_group_name_H-M   'P 1'
#
loop_
_entity.id
_entity.type
_entity.pdbx_description
1 polymer ?
#
loop_
_entity_poly.entity_id
_entity_poly.type
_entity_poly.pdbx_seq_one_letter_code
_entity_poly.pdbx_strand_id
1 'polypeptide(L)'
;MVNVVAYIRCSTSAQGESGLGLEAQREYIERAAQANGWSVIGTFVDVVSGKLALEDRPEGTKALAACKQHNAQLLVAKLDRLSRSVLHIAQLMEQVDFKVATMPQADKFQLHLFAALAQQEREFIAQRTKDALAALQRRADAGEAEAVAKVNRRTQALEKGRAVADITAANNIRMEKVSAFQNTVKPHVEACLYNKLSTLQAVADCLNTKGIRTKRGSIWNPTAVRRLILALGLPLPKAA
;
A
#
# COMPACT_ATOMS: atom_id res chain seq x y z
N MET A 1 2.94 -26.84 -16.97
CA MET A 1 3.98 -25.90 -16.49
C MET A 1 3.26 -24.73 -15.86
N VAL A 2 3.55 -24.39 -14.59
CA VAL A 2 2.83 -23.32 -13.89
C VAL A 2 3.53 -22.00 -14.17
N ASN A 3 2.78 -21.01 -14.68
CA ASN A 3 3.31 -19.67 -14.90
C ASN A 3 3.22 -18.89 -13.59
N VAL A 4 4.30 -18.20 -13.24
CA VAL A 4 4.39 -17.39 -12.02
C VAL A 4 4.91 -15.99 -12.32
N VAL A 5 4.39 -15.01 -11.60
CA VAL A 5 4.85 -13.62 -11.62
C VAL A 5 5.56 -13.33 -10.31
N ALA A 6 6.85 -13.01 -10.36
CA ALA A 6 7.64 -12.70 -9.18
C ALA A 6 7.36 -11.28 -8.67
N TYR A 7 7.11 -11.13 -7.37
CA TYR A 7 7.00 -9.83 -6.71
C TYR A 7 8.03 -9.70 -5.58
N ILE A 8 8.80 -8.62 -5.63
CA ILE A 8 9.91 -8.34 -4.72
C ILE A 8 9.72 -6.95 -4.13
N ARG A 9 10.04 -6.78 -2.85
CA ARG A 9 9.90 -5.49 -2.17
C ARG A 9 11.16 -5.13 -1.37
N CYS A 10 11.64 -3.89 -1.53
CA CYS A 10 12.62 -3.27 -0.64
C CYS A 10 11.95 -2.21 0.27
N SER A 11 12.53 -1.96 1.45
CA SER A 11 12.06 -0.91 2.36
C SER A 11 12.71 0.44 2.01
N THR A 12 11.94 1.51 2.18
CA THR A 12 12.24 2.89 1.76
C THR A 12 13.21 3.68 2.66
N SER A 13 13.65 3.16 3.81
CA SER A 13 14.17 4.05 4.88
C SER A 13 15.58 4.62 4.67
N ALA A 14 16.40 4.03 3.81
CA ALA A 14 17.72 4.51 3.38
C ALA A 14 18.24 3.46 2.39
N GLN A 15 19.19 3.81 1.51
CA GLN A 15 19.87 2.82 0.67
C GLN A 15 20.28 1.58 1.49
N GLY A 16 20.19 0.40 0.88
CA GLY A 16 20.23 -0.87 1.58
C GLY A 16 21.32 -0.99 2.65
N GLU A 17 21.02 -1.73 3.71
CA GLU A 17 22.10 -2.23 4.54
C GLU A 17 22.90 -3.34 3.85
N SER A 18 22.71 -3.60 2.53
CA SER A 18 23.65 -4.39 1.69
C SER A 18 23.18 -4.81 0.27
N GLY A 19 21.92 -4.64 -0.14
CA GLY A 19 21.41 -5.31 -1.37
C GLY A 19 21.15 -6.82 -1.18
N LEU A 20 21.69 -7.42 -0.13
CA LEU A 20 21.50 -8.84 0.26
C LEU A 20 20.02 -9.19 0.45
N GLY A 21 19.19 -8.26 0.89
CA GLY A 21 17.75 -8.50 1.07
C GLY A 21 16.98 -8.67 -0.24
N LEU A 22 17.43 -8.05 -1.34
CA LEU A 22 16.83 -8.23 -2.67
C LEU A 22 17.41 -9.47 -3.36
N GLU A 23 18.73 -9.66 -3.26
CA GLU A 23 19.43 -10.84 -3.78
C GLU A 23 18.89 -12.12 -3.15
N ALA A 24 18.76 -12.17 -1.81
CA ALA A 24 18.16 -13.33 -1.14
C ALA A 24 16.72 -13.58 -1.59
N GLN A 25 15.91 -12.53 -1.81
CA GLN A 25 14.55 -12.69 -2.32
C GLN A 25 14.53 -13.28 -3.73
N ARG A 26 15.40 -12.80 -4.61
CA ARG A 26 15.57 -13.35 -5.97
C ARG A 26 16.00 -14.79 -5.92
N GLU A 27 17.01 -15.10 -5.11
CA GLU A 27 17.53 -16.45 -4.94
C GLU A 27 16.47 -17.43 -4.43
N TYR A 28 15.66 -17.03 -3.43
CA TYR A 28 14.54 -17.87 -2.97
C TYR A 28 13.55 -18.15 -4.10
N ILE A 29 13.17 -17.12 -4.86
CA ILE A 29 12.21 -17.23 -5.96
C ILE A 29 12.77 -18.13 -7.08
N GLU A 30 14.02 -17.92 -7.49
CA GLU A 30 14.69 -18.69 -8.53
C GLU A 30 14.85 -20.16 -8.14
N ARG A 31 15.35 -20.43 -6.92
CA ARG A 31 15.48 -21.80 -6.40
C ARG A 31 14.13 -22.50 -6.32
N ALA A 32 13.09 -21.81 -5.83
CA ALA A 32 11.76 -22.39 -5.75
C ALA A 32 11.15 -22.64 -7.14
N ALA A 33 11.35 -21.72 -8.08
CA ALA A 33 10.86 -21.88 -9.45
C ALA A 33 11.53 -23.06 -10.16
N GLN A 34 12.86 -23.19 -10.03
CA GLN A 34 13.61 -24.32 -10.59
C GLN A 34 13.18 -25.65 -9.96
N ALA A 35 13.10 -25.72 -8.63
CA ALA A 35 12.75 -26.94 -7.91
C ALA A 35 11.32 -27.44 -8.19
N ASN A 36 10.39 -26.54 -8.52
CA ASN A 36 8.98 -26.87 -8.76
C ASN A 36 8.57 -26.77 -10.24
N GLY A 37 9.50 -26.51 -11.16
CA GLY A 37 9.22 -26.38 -12.59
C GLY A 37 8.28 -25.23 -12.94
N TRP A 38 8.38 -24.10 -12.22
CA TRP A 38 7.59 -22.90 -12.48
C TRP A 38 8.30 -21.98 -13.49
N SER A 39 7.52 -21.41 -14.41
CA SER A 39 8.01 -20.45 -15.41
C SER A 39 7.77 -19.03 -14.93
N VAL A 40 8.85 -18.29 -14.63
CA VAL A 40 8.76 -16.89 -14.21
C VAL A 40 8.56 -16.00 -15.43
N ILE A 41 7.34 -15.49 -15.63
CA ILE A 41 6.97 -14.70 -16.81
C ILE A 41 7.21 -13.19 -16.64
N GLY A 42 7.47 -12.74 -15.41
CA GLY A 42 7.74 -11.33 -15.11
C GLY A 42 8.17 -11.14 -13.66
N THR A 43 8.99 -10.12 -13.42
CA THR A 43 9.45 -9.73 -12.07
C THR A 43 9.15 -8.27 -11.81
N PHE A 44 8.46 -7.97 -10.72
CA PHE A 44 8.06 -6.63 -10.31
C PHE A 44 8.75 -6.28 -8.99
N VAL A 45 9.42 -5.12 -8.94
CA VAL A 45 10.23 -4.70 -7.80
C VAL A 45 9.73 -3.39 -7.23
N ASP A 46 9.28 -3.42 -5.98
CA ASP A 46 8.58 -2.31 -5.35
C ASP A 46 9.40 -1.67 -4.24
N VAL A 47 9.43 -0.33 -4.23
CA VAL A 47 10.15 0.49 -3.25
C VAL A 47 9.14 1.24 -2.38
N VAL A 48 8.22 0.50 -1.76
CA VAL A 48 7.16 1.08 -0.94
C VAL A 48 6.97 0.32 0.37
N SER A 49 6.34 1.00 1.34
CA SER A 49 6.06 0.42 2.65
C SER A 49 5.13 -0.78 2.56
N GLY A 50 5.50 -1.87 3.25
CA GLY A 50 4.67 -3.07 3.41
C GLY A 50 3.38 -2.87 4.21
N LYS A 51 3.10 -1.64 4.68
CA LYS A 51 1.81 -1.26 5.29
C LYS A 51 0.71 -1.03 4.26
N LEU A 52 1.06 -0.60 3.04
CA LEU A 52 0.10 -0.44 1.94
C LEU A 52 -0.38 -1.81 1.47
N ALA A 53 -1.66 -1.96 1.16
CA ALA A 53 -2.17 -3.15 0.49
C ALA A 53 -1.47 -3.32 -0.87
N LEU A 54 -1.31 -4.56 -1.35
CA LEU A 54 -0.58 -4.83 -2.60
C LEU A 54 -1.19 -4.06 -3.79
N GLU A 55 -2.52 -3.94 -3.80
CA GLU A 55 -3.31 -3.21 -4.81
C GLU A 55 -3.06 -1.69 -4.83
N ASP A 56 -2.60 -1.10 -3.73
CA ASP A 56 -2.31 0.34 -3.63
C ASP A 56 -0.88 0.68 -4.09
N ARG A 57 -0.06 -0.34 -4.34
CA ARG A 57 1.35 -0.20 -4.71
C ARG A 57 1.51 -0.22 -6.23
N PRO A 58 2.29 0.69 -6.83
CA PRO A 58 2.42 0.78 -8.29
C PRO A 58 2.84 -0.54 -8.95
N GLU A 59 3.85 -1.20 -8.40
CA GLU A 59 4.36 -2.46 -8.95
C GLU A 59 3.53 -3.67 -8.50
N GLY A 60 2.88 -3.58 -7.34
CA GLY A 60 1.90 -4.57 -6.89
C GLY A 60 0.68 -4.66 -7.82
N THR A 61 0.11 -3.52 -8.21
CA THR A 61 -1.01 -3.48 -9.17
C THR A 61 -0.62 -4.07 -10.53
N LYS A 62 0.59 -3.75 -11.03
CA LYS A 62 1.12 -4.30 -12.28
C LYS A 62 1.34 -5.81 -12.19
N ALA A 63 1.89 -6.30 -11.09
CA ALA A 63 2.07 -7.73 -10.85
C ALA A 63 0.73 -8.48 -10.84
N LEU A 64 -0.29 -7.93 -10.18
CA LEU A 64 -1.64 -8.51 -10.17
C LEU A 64 -2.31 -8.50 -11.55
N ALA A 65 -2.13 -7.42 -12.31
CA ALA A 65 -2.62 -7.34 -13.69
C ALA A 65 -1.94 -8.39 -14.59
N ALA A 66 -0.62 -8.56 -14.47
CA ALA A 66 0.14 -9.58 -15.20
C ALA A 66 -0.31 -11.01 -14.81
N CYS A 67 -0.56 -11.26 -13.53
CA CYS A 67 -1.12 -12.55 -13.07
C CYS A 67 -2.45 -12.85 -13.78
N LYS A 68 -3.35 -11.87 -13.84
CA LYS A 68 -4.66 -12.03 -14.50
C LYS A 68 -4.53 -12.20 -16.02
N GLN A 69 -3.67 -11.42 -16.66
CA GLN A 69 -3.48 -11.45 -18.11
C GLN A 69 -2.91 -12.78 -18.60
N HIS A 70 -1.99 -13.37 -17.84
CA HIS A 70 -1.27 -14.58 -18.24
C HIS A 70 -1.76 -15.85 -17.54
N ASN A 71 -2.89 -15.77 -16.81
CA ASN A 71 -3.41 -16.84 -15.96
C ASN A 71 -2.31 -17.46 -15.07
N ALA A 72 -1.49 -16.59 -14.48
CA ALA A 72 -0.30 -16.92 -13.71
C ALA A 72 -0.53 -16.69 -12.22
N GLN A 73 0.22 -17.41 -11.38
CA GLN A 73 0.17 -17.26 -9.93
C GLN A 73 1.20 -16.21 -9.47
N LEU A 74 0.89 -15.47 -8.42
CA LEU A 74 1.85 -14.54 -7.84
C LEU A 74 2.89 -15.32 -7.03
N LEU A 75 4.18 -15.05 -7.19
CA LEU A 75 5.26 -15.68 -6.44
C LEU A 75 6.01 -14.64 -5.63
N VAL A 76 6.13 -14.90 -4.33
CA VAL A 76 6.89 -14.05 -3.40
C VAL A 76 7.90 -14.87 -2.62
N ALA A 77 9.00 -14.24 -2.19
CA ALA A 77 10.01 -14.92 -1.39
C ALA A 77 9.44 -15.41 -0.03
N LYS A 78 8.76 -14.51 0.70
CA LYS A 78 8.19 -14.75 2.05
C LYS A 78 6.86 -14.00 2.22
N LEU A 79 5.99 -14.48 3.11
CA LEU A 79 4.65 -13.91 3.37
C LEU A 79 4.68 -12.42 3.78
N ASP A 80 5.69 -12.00 4.54
CA ASP A 80 5.86 -10.62 5.02
C ASP A 80 6.25 -9.61 3.91
N ARG A 81 6.52 -10.10 2.70
CA ARG A 81 6.74 -9.25 1.51
C ARG A 81 5.42 -8.76 0.93
N LEU A 82 4.36 -9.58 1.00
CA LEU A 82 3.01 -9.25 0.53
C LEU A 82 2.37 -8.20 1.42
N SER A 83 2.27 -8.45 2.73
CA SER A 83 1.69 -7.49 3.66
C SER A 83 2.15 -7.71 5.10
N ARG A 84 2.03 -6.65 5.90
CA ARG A 84 2.20 -6.70 7.35
C ARG A 84 0.89 -6.97 8.12
N SER A 85 -0.24 -7.10 7.43
CA SER A 85 -1.58 -7.31 7.99
C SER A 85 -2.16 -8.65 7.53
N VAL A 86 -2.69 -9.46 8.46
CA VAL A 86 -3.40 -10.72 8.13
C VAL A 86 -4.60 -10.44 7.25
N LEU A 87 -5.35 -9.37 7.56
CA LEU A 87 -6.51 -8.97 6.78
C LEU A 87 -6.17 -8.81 5.30
N HIS A 88 -5.06 -8.11 5.00
CA HIS A 88 -4.62 -7.92 3.62
C HIS A 88 -4.17 -9.23 2.95
N ILE A 89 -3.56 -10.16 3.70
CA ILE A 89 -3.17 -11.47 3.16
C ILE A 89 -4.42 -12.28 2.83
N ALA A 90 -5.39 -12.33 3.75
CA ALA A 90 -6.67 -13.02 3.53
C ALA A 90 -7.42 -12.45 2.32
N GLN A 91 -7.53 -11.12 2.20
CA GLN A 91 -8.13 -10.47 1.03
C GLN A 91 -7.40 -10.82 -0.27
N LEU A 92 -6.06 -10.88 -0.25
CA LEU A 92 -5.29 -11.26 -1.42
C LEU A 92 -5.53 -12.72 -1.84
N MET A 93 -5.69 -13.63 -0.88
CA MET A 93 -5.98 -15.05 -1.13
C MET A 93 -7.34 -15.28 -1.82
N GLU A 94 -8.28 -14.35 -1.65
CA GLU A 94 -9.56 -14.35 -2.38
C GLU A 94 -9.43 -13.80 -3.80
N GLN A 95 -8.48 -12.88 -4.03
CA GLN A 95 -8.31 -12.18 -5.30
C GLN A 95 -7.37 -12.89 -6.29
N VAL A 96 -6.32 -13.56 -5.80
CA VAL A 96 -5.28 -14.18 -6.63
C VAL A 96 -4.69 -15.40 -5.93
N ASP A 97 -4.41 -16.46 -6.70
CA ASP A 97 -3.61 -17.57 -6.20
C ASP A 97 -2.14 -17.14 -6.16
N PHE A 98 -1.49 -17.35 -5.02
CA PHE A 98 -0.09 -17.05 -4.85
C PHE A 98 0.69 -18.19 -4.19
N LYS A 99 1.99 -18.19 -4.44
CA LYS A 99 2.97 -19.12 -3.91
C LYS A 99 4.02 -18.36 -3.12
N VAL A 100 4.53 -19.01 -2.07
CA VAL A 100 5.59 -18.48 -1.22
C VAL A 100 6.82 -19.35 -1.45
N ALA A 101 7.93 -18.77 -1.88
CA ALA A 101 9.13 -19.51 -2.25
C ALA A 101 9.73 -20.29 -1.08
N THR A 102 9.65 -19.77 0.14
CA THR A 102 10.06 -20.51 1.35
C THR A 102 9.07 -21.58 1.78
N MET A 103 7.87 -21.62 1.19
CA MET A 103 6.82 -22.59 1.52
C MET A 103 6.07 -23.05 0.24
N PRO A 104 6.75 -23.69 -0.73
CA PRO A 104 6.19 -23.93 -2.07
C PRO A 104 4.91 -24.76 -2.09
N GLN A 105 4.80 -25.67 -1.12
CA GLN A 105 3.70 -26.63 -0.97
C GLN A 105 2.63 -26.18 0.03
N ALA A 106 2.73 -24.95 0.55
CA ALA A 106 1.74 -24.46 1.49
C ALA A 106 0.36 -24.36 0.83
N ASP A 107 -0.64 -24.98 1.47
CA ASP A 107 -2.03 -24.83 1.09
C ASP A 107 -2.64 -23.53 1.64
N LYS A 108 -3.88 -23.21 1.24
CA LYS A 108 -4.55 -21.98 1.69
C LYS A 108 -4.75 -21.97 3.22
N PHE A 109 -5.07 -23.11 3.83
CA PHE A 109 -5.26 -23.16 5.28
C PHE A 109 -3.96 -22.84 6.04
N GLN A 110 -2.85 -23.44 5.63
CA GLN A 110 -1.52 -23.20 6.17
C GLN A 110 -1.13 -21.74 5.99
N LEU A 111 -1.33 -21.15 4.80
CA LEU A 111 -1.03 -19.74 4.56
C LEU A 111 -1.81 -18.81 5.50
N HIS A 112 -3.09 -19.11 5.79
CA HIS A 112 -3.86 -18.36 6.79
C HIS A 112 -3.29 -18.50 8.20
N LEU A 113 -2.92 -19.71 8.60
CA LEU A 113 -2.30 -19.95 9.91
C LEU A 113 -0.97 -19.21 10.05
N PHE A 114 -0.09 -19.28 9.05
CA PHE A 114 1.18 -18.56 9.06
C PHE A 114 1.00 -17.05 9.05
N ALA A 115 0.01 -16.54 8.32
CA ALA A 115 -0.33 -15.12 8.38
C ALA A 115 -0.71 -14.71 9.80
N ALA A 116 -1.62 -15.46 10.45
CA ALA A 116 -2.11 -15.19 11.80
C ALA A 116 -0.96 -15.19 12.83
N LEU A 117 -0.12 -16.23 12.80
CA LEU A 117 1.06 -16.34 13.65
C LEU A 117 2.04 -15.18 13.43
N ALA A 118 2.28 -14.79 12.18
CA ALA A 118 3.16 -13.67 11.86
C ALA A 118 2.61 -12.32 12.37
N GLN A 119 1.29 -12.13 12.44
CA GLN A 119 0.70 -10.95 13.06
C GLN A 119 0.85 -10.98 14.58
N GLN A 120 0.52 -12.10 15.22
CA GLN A 120 0.65 -12.25 16.67
C GLN A 120 2.09 -12.00 17.13
N GLU A 121 3.09 -12.54 16.43
CA GLU A 121 4.50 -12.30 16.78
C GLU A 121 4.88 -10.82 16.65
N ARG A 122 4.35 -10.11 15.66
CA ARG A 122 4.57 -8.65 15.54
C ARG A 122 3.93 -7.88 16.68
N GLU A 123 2.72 -8.25 17.07
CA GLU A 123 2.02 -7.65 18.22
C GLU A 123 2.81 -7.89 19.50
N PHE A 124 3.33 -9.11 19.70
CA PHE A 124 4.20 -9.43 20.83
C PHE A 124 5.51 -8.65 20.82
N ILE A 125 6.20 -8.53 19.68
CA ILE A 125 7.40 -7.70 19.57
C ILE A 125 7.09 -6.23 19.90
N ALA A 126 5.98 -5.70 19.39
CA ALA A 126 5.55 -4.34 19.68
C ALA A 126 5.26 -4.14 21.16
N GLN A 127 4.55 -5.09 21.78
CA GLN A 127 4.22 -5.06 23.20
C GLN A 127 5.48 -5.14 24.06
N ARG A 128 6.39 -6.10 23.81
CA ARG A 128 7.67 -6.22 24.51
C ARG A 128 8.51 -4.93 24.41
N THR A 129 8.53 -4.31 23.23
CA THR A 129 9.24 -3.03 23.02
C THR A 129 8.60 -1.92 23.84
N LYS A 130 7.26 -1.84 23.85
CA LYS A 130 6.50 -0.86 24.64
C LYS A 130 6.76 -1.03 26.13
N ASP A 131 6.77 -2.27 26.62
CA ASP A 131 7.00 -2.58 28.03
C ASP A 131 8.44 -2.25 28.45
N ALA A 132 9.42 -2.58 27.62
CA ALA A 132 10.82 -2.21 27.84
C ALA A 132 11.00 -0.69 27.88
N LEU A 133 10.35 0.05 26.97
CA LEU A 133 10.38 1.51 26.96
C LEU A 133 9.69 2.12 28.19
N ALA A 134 8.57 1.55 28.63
CA ALA A 134 7.87 1.99 29.84
C ALA A 134 8.70 1.72 31.11
N ALA A 135 9.39 0.58 31.17
CA ALA A 135 10.33 0.28 32.26
C ALA A 135 11.53 1.26 32.26
N LEU A 136 12.08 1.57 31.08
CA LEU A 136 13.15 2.56 30.94
C LEU A 136 12.69 3.95 31.38
N GLN A 137 11.48 4.37 31.01
CA GLN A 137 10.92 5.66 31.43
C GLN A 137 10.76 5.73 32.95
N ARG A 138 10.20 4.70 33.59
CA ARG A 138 10.07 4.65 35.05
C ARG A 138 11.41 4.77 35.78
N ARG A 139 12.47 4.15 35.25
CA ARG A 139 13.84 4.29 35.80
C ARG A 139 14.38 5.70 35.63
N ALA A 140 14.11 6.34 34.49
CA ALA A 140 14.48 7.73 34.26
C ALA A 140 13.74 8.68 35.22
N ASP A 141 12.44 8.46 35.44
CA ASP A 141 11.61 9.25 36.37
C ASP A 141 12.07 9.09 37.83
N ALA A 142 12.63 7.92 38.17
CA ALA A 142 13.26 7.67 39.47
C ALA A 142 14.68 8.28 39.62
N GLY A 143 15.19 8.96 38.59
CA GLY A 143 16.48 9.68 38.64
C GLY A 143 17.70 8.86 38.25
N GLU A 144 17.55 7.66 37.67
CA GLU A 144 18.68 6.85 37.23
C GLU A 144 19.38 7.52 36.03
N ALA A 145 20.61 8.02 36.24
CA ALA A 145 21.33 8.86 35.27
C ALA A 145 21.47 8.20 33.88
N GLU A 146 21.73 6.89 33.83
CA GLU A 146 21.85 6.15 32.58
C GLU A 146 20.52 6.04 31.83
N ALA A 147 19.41 5.83 32.56
CA ALA A 147 18.07 5.77 32.00
C ALA A 147 17.63 7.14 31.44
N VAL A 148 17.87 8.22 32.19
CA VAL A 148 17.62 9.60 31.74
C VAL A 148 18.39 9.90 30.45
N ALA A 149 19.68 9.55 30.39
CA ALA A 149 20.50 9.74 29.20
C ALA A 149 20.00 8.93 27.99
N LYS A 150 19.47 7.72 28.19
CA LYS A 150 18.88 6.89 27.12
C LYS A 150 17.56 7.48 26.61
N VAL A 151 16.69 7.94 27.50
CA VAL A 151 15.43 8.60 27.14
C VAL A 151 15.71 9.88 26.34
N ASN A 152 16.61 10.74 26.82
CA ASN A 152 16.96 11.99 26.14
C ASN A 152 17.53 11.76 24.73
N ARG A 153 18.45 10.79 24.57
CA ARG A 153 18.97 10.40 23.25
C ARG A 153 17.87 9.95 22.29
N ARG A 154 16.91 9.15 22.79
CA ARG A 154 15.77 8.70 21.99
C ARG A 154 14.86 9.86 21.60
N THR A 155 14.56 10.78 22.51
CA THR A 155 13.73 11.96 22.22
C THR A 155 14.36 12.82 21.13
N GLN A 156 15.66 13.12 21.24
CA GLN A 156 16.40 13.87 20.22
C GLN A 156 16.43 13.14 18.87
N ALA A 157 16.60 11.82 18.85
CA ALA A 157 16.56 11.04 17.61
C ALA A 157 15.17 11.06 16.96
N LEU A 158 14.10 11.00 17.76
CA LEU A 158 12.72 11.10 17.28
C LEU A 158 12.39 12.50 16.75
N GLU A 159 12.90 13.55 17.38
CA GLU A 159 12.77 14.94 16.89
C GLU A 159 13.48 15.11 15.55
N LYS A 160 14.70 14.59 15.41
CA LYS A 160 15.43 14.58 14.13
C LYS A 160 14.73 13.77 13.05
N GLY A 161 14.13 12.63 13.40
CA GLY A 161 13.38 11.79 12.45
C GLY A 161 12.00 12.36 12.07
N ARG A 162 11.39 13.19 12.93
CA ARG A 162 10.12 13.89 12.65
C ARG A 162 10.33 15.22 11.93
N ALA A 163 11.54 15.78 11.99
CA ALA A 163 11.89 16.97 11.24
C ALA A 163 11.95 16.67 9.73
N VAL A 164 10.90 17.11 9.04
CA VAL A 164 10.91 17.63 7.65
C VAL A 164 10.83 16.64 6.47
N ALA A 165 11.25 15.37 6.55
CA ALA A 165 11.29 14.52 5.33
C ALA A 165 10.04 13.63 5.10
N ASP A 166 9.59 12.87 6.11
CA ASP A 166 8.65 11.76 5.88
C ASP A 166 7.16 12.15 5.88
N ILE A 167 6.77 13.16 6.65
CA ILE A 167 5.36 13.60 6.73
C ILE A 167 4.98 14.35 5.45
N THR A 168 5.90 15.17 4.93
CA THR A 168 5.75 15.97 3.71
C THR A 168 5.74 15.09 2.47
N ALA A 169 6.63 14.09 2.37
CA ALA A 169 6.64 13.16 1.24
C ALA A 169 5.38 12.25 1.22
N ALA A 170 4.96 11.70 2.37
CA ALA A 170 3.76 10.87 2.44
C ALA A 170 2.47 11.68 2.14
N ASN A 171 2.39 12.93 2.61
CA ASN A 171 1.29 13.83 2.26
C ASN A 171 1.35 14.25 0.80
N ASN A 172 2.53 14.54 0.24
CA ASN A 172 2.70 14.93 -1.16
C ASN A 172 2.31 13.80 -2.11
N ILE A 173 2.71 12.54 -1.84
CA ILE A 173 2.29 11.38 -2.64
C ILE A 173 0.77 11.16 -2.57
N ARG A 174 0.17 11.35 -1.39
CA ARG A 174 -1.29 11.28 -1.22
C ARG A 174 -2.00 12.41 -1.98
N MET A 175 -1.45 13.62 -1.96
CA MET A 175 -1.97 14.79 -2.65
C MET A 175 -1.79 14.69 -4.17
N GLU A 176 -0.67 14.17 -4.67
CA GLU A 176 -0.43 13.89 -6.10
C GLU A 176 -1.45 12.90 -6.66
N LYS A 177 -1.72 11.80 -5.95
CA LYS A 177 -2.74 10.81 -6.38
C LYS A 177 -4.17 11.39 -6.36
N VAL A 178 -4.47 12.35 -5.49
CA VAL A 178 -5.77 13.06 -5.47
C VAL A 178 -5.85 14.06 -6.62
N SER A 179 -4.76 14.81 -6.85
CA SER A 179 -4.62 15.80 -7.92
C SER A 179 -4.68 15.16 -9.32
N ALA A 180 -4.05 13.99 -9.53
CA ALA A 180 -4.04 13.33 -10.83
C ALA A 180 -5.46 12.96 -11.33
N PHE A 181 -6.28 12.33 -10.48
CA PHE A 181 -7.68 12.01 -10.83
C PHE A 181 -8.52 13.28 -11.01
N GLN A 182 -8.31 14.28 -10.15
CA GLN A 182 -8.97 15.58 -10.25
C GLN A 182 -8.66 16.27 -11.58
N ASN A 183 -7.39 16.26 -12.02
CA ASN A 183 -6.95 16.85 -13.28
C ASN A 183 -7.54 16.12 -14.50
N THR A 184 -7.73 14.80 -14.45
CA THR A 184 -8.40 14.06 -15.52
C THR A 184 -9.87 14.42 -15.63
N VAL A 185 -10.57 14.59 -14.50
CA VAL A 185 -12.03 14.82 -14.49
C VAL A 185 -12.38 16.30 -14.66
N LYS A 186 -11.50 17.22 -14.27
CA LYS A 186 -11.73 18.68 -14.29
C LYS A 186 -12.19 19.21 -15.67
N PRO A 187 -11.56 18.91 -16.81
CA PRO A 187 -12.01 19.41 -18.11
C PRO A 187 -13.44 18.98 -18.45
N HIS A 188 -13.84 17.78 -18.01
CA HIS A 188 -15.18 17.27 -18.25
C HIS A 188 -16.23 17.96 -17.39
N VAL A 189 -15.89 18.26 -16.13
CA VAL A 189 -16.76 19.03 -15.22
C VAL A 189 -16.92 20.45 -15.74
N GLU A 190 -15.83 21.11 -16.15
CA GLU A 190 -15.87 22.45 -16.76
C GLU A 190 -16.73 22.46 -18.02
N ALA A 191 -16.60 21.46 -18.89
CA ALA A 191 -17.46 21.33 -20.07
C ALA A 191 -18.94 21.11 -19.72
N CYS A 192 -19.25 20.35 -18.67
CA CYS A 192 -20.64 20.18 -18.20
C CYS A 192 -21.20 21.46 -17.56
N LEU A 193 -20.37 22.25 -16.89
CA LEU A 193 -20.76 23.55 -16.30
C LEU A 193 -20.96 24.63 -17.39
N TYR A 194 -20.15 24.62 -18.45
CA TYR A 194 -20.24 25.57 -19.56
C TYR A 194 -21.58 25.49 -20.30
N ASN A 195 -22.22 24.32 -20.32
CA ASN A 195 -23.54 24.10 -20.92
C ASN A 195 -24.71 24.74 -20.13
N LYS A 196 -24.44 25.67 -19.21
CA LYS A 196 -25.43 26.34 -18.34
C LYS A 196 -26.29 25.37 -17.53
N LEU A 197 -25.75 24.20 -17.19
CA LEU A 197 -26.43 23.26 -16.31
C LEU A 197 -26.55 23.87 -14.90
N SER A 198 -27.79 24.16 -14.48
CA SER A 198 -28.08 24.90 -13.25
C SER A 198 -28.15 24.02 -12.00
N THR A 199 -28.09 22.69 -12.15
CA THR A 199 -28.22 21.75 -11.04
C THR A 199 -27.07 20.76 -10.97
N LEU A 200 -26.72 20.37 -9.74
CA LEU A 200 -25.74 19.32 -9.48
C LEU A 200 -26.16 17.96 -10.05
N GLN A 201 -27.47 17.71 -10.17
CA GLN A 201 -28.03 16.53 -10.82
C GLN A 201 -27.72 16.54 -12.32
N ALA A 202 -27.98 17.66 -13.02
CA ALA A 202 -27.69 17.75 -14.44
C ALA A 202 -26.19 17.58 -14.74
N VAL A 203 -25.31 18.10 -13.88
CA VAL A 203 -23.86 17.86 -14.00
C VAL A 203 -23.51 16.39 -13.78
N ALA A 204 -24.15 15.70 -12.82
CA ALA A 204 -23.97 14.26 -12.61
C ALA A 204 -24.41 13.46 -13.85
N ASP A 205 -25.57 13.80 -14.42
CA ASP A 205 -26.12 13.14 -15.61
C ASP A 205 -25.24 13.38 -16.85
N CYS A 206 -24.68 14.58 -17.01
CA CYS A 206 -23.72 14.92 -18.06
C CYS A 206 -22.45 14.06 -17.96
N LEU A 207 -21.88 13.92 -16.76
CA LEU A 207 -20.69 13.07 -16.54
C LEU A 207 -21.00 11.59 -16.79
N ASN A 208 -22.15 11.11 -16.33
CA ASN A 208 -22.58 9.73 -16.48
C ASN A 208 -22.84 9.36 -17.95
N THR A 209 -23.47 10.26 -18.71
CA THR A 209 -23.74 10.12 -20.15
C THR A 209 -22.44 10.08 -20.96
N LYS A 210 -21.44 10.88 -20.57
CA LYS A 210 -20.09 10.85 -21.17
C LYS A 210 -19.27 9.61 -20.77
N GLY A 211 -19.84 8.68 -20.01
CA GLY A 211 -19.17 7.46 -19.56
C GLY A 211 -18.12 7.66 -18.46
N ILE A 212 -18.04 8.86 -17.89
CA ILE A 212 -17.05 9.19 -16.86
C ILE A 212 -17.54 8.61 -15.54
N ARG A 213 -16.71 7.79 -14.90
CA ARG A 213 -17.02 7.18 -13.61
C ARG A 213 -16.20 7.78 -12.48
N THR A 214 -16.68 7.62 -11.26
CA THR A 214 -15.91 7.99 -10.06
C THR A 214 -14.64 7.13 -9.94
N LYS A 215 -13.70 7.51 -9.07
CA LYS A 215 -12.47 6.74 -8.82
C LYS A 215 -12.72 5.26 -8.46
N ARG A 216 -13.88 4.94 -7.88
CA ARG A 216 -14.29 3.57 -7.52
C ARG A 216 -15.13 2.87 -8.59
N GLY A 217 -15.27 3.46 -9.78
CA GLY A 217 -16.08 2.92 -10.88
C GLY A 217 -17.58 3.19 -10.78
N SER A 218 -18.07 3.81 -9.69
CA SER A 218 -19.49 4.12 -9.51
C SER A 218 -19.94 5.31 -10.37
N ILE A 219 -21.25 5.39 -10.63
CA ILE A 219 -21.91 6.55 -11.25
C ILE A 219 -21.82 7.80 -10.36
N TRP A 220 -21.85 8.97 -10.99
CA TRP A 220 -21.90 10.25 -10.30
C TRP A 220 -23.30 10.52 -9.75
N ASN A 221 -23.36 11.04 -8.52
CA ASN A 221 -24.58 11.56 -7.91
C ASN A 221 -24.35 13.03 -7.48
N PRO A 222 -25.40 13.82 -7.20
CA PRO A 222 -25.28 15.24 -6.87
C PRO A 222 -24.32 15.54 -5.72
N THR A 223 -24.32 14.69 -4.68
CA THR A 223 -23.45 14.85 -3.51
C THR A 223 -21.97 14.65 -3.87
N ALA A 224 -21.67 13.65 -4.70
CA ALA A 224 -20.33 13.38 -5.19
C ALA A 224 -19.84 14.50 -6.11
N VAL A 225 -20.70 15.02 -7.00
CA VAL A 225 -20.41 16.16 -7.86
C VAL A 225 -20.13 17.42 -7.04
N ARG A 226 -20.94 17.71 -6.02
CA ARG A 226 -20.72 18.86 -5.12
C ARG A 226 -19.35 18.79 -4.45
N ARG A 227 -18.99 17.62 -3.91
CA ARG A 227 -17.68 17.40 -3.27
C ARG A 227 -16.54 17.59 -4.26
N LEU A 228 -16.69 17.11 -5.49
CA LEU A 228 -15.70 17.27 -6.54
C LEU A 228 -15.52 18.74 -6.95
N ILE A 229 -16.61 19.47 -7.21
CA ILE A 229 -16.57 20.88 -7.61
C ILE A 229 -15.87 21.73 -6.53
N LEU A 230 -16.22 21.52 -5.26
CA LEU A 230 -15.56 22.19 -4.13
C LEU A 230 -14.07 21.84 -4.03
N ALA A 231 -13.73 20.57 -4.24
CA ALA A 231 -12.33 20.13 -4.21
C ALA A 231 -11.51 20.66 -5.39
N LEU A 232 -12.14 20.95 -6.54
CA LEU A 232 -11.52 21.55 -7.72
C LEU A 232 -11.47 23.08 -7.69
N GLY A 233 -12.06 23.72 -6.68
CA GLY A 233 -12.18 25.18 -6.60
C GLY A 233 -13.07 25.80 -7.68
N LEU A 234 -14.00 25.01 -8.26
CA LEU A 234 -14.91 25.47 -9.31
C LEU A 234 -16.19 26.09 -8.70
N PRO A 235 -16.84 27.05 -9.39
CA PRO A 235 -18.09 27.62 -8.91
C PRO A 235 -19.21 26.58 -8.91
N LEU A 236 -20.00 26.55 -7.84
CA LEU A 236 -21.20 25.70 -7.79
C LEU A 236 -22.26 26.21 -8.77
N PRO A 237 -23.00 25.31 -9.44
CA PRO A 237 -24.17 25.69 -10.21
C PRO A 237 -25.15 26.43 -9.29
N LYS A 238 -25.51 27.65 -9.66
CA LYS A 238 -26.58 28.38 -8.98
C LYS A 238 -27.90 27.92 -9.59
N ALA A 239 -28.82 27.46 -8.76
CA ALA A 239 -30.22 27.34 -9.16
C ALA A 239 -30.70 28.75 -9.53
N ALA A 240 -31.24 28.89 -10.74
CA ALA A 240 -32.01 30.07 -11.13
C ALA A 240 -33.40 29.98 -10.50
#